data_AF-M5GFZ4-F1
#
_entry.id   AF-M5GFZ4-F1
#
_cell.length_a   1.000
_cell.length_b   1.000
_cell.length_c   1.000
_cell.angle_alpha   90.00
_cell.angle_beta   90.00
_cell.angle_gamma   90.00
#
_symmetry.space_group_name_H-M   'P 1'
#
loop_
_entity.id
_entity.type
_entity.pdbx_description
1 polymer ?
#
loop_
_entity_poly.entity_id
_entity_poly.type
_entity_poly.pdbx_seq_one_letter_code
_entity_poly.pdbx_strand_id
1 'polypeptide(L)'
;MPSSTHYSWWTVSDSQPYWLHHSYPTQGLDPHESTLVELLHTFLLGICKYLWGHTVKILEKKPNTKAGHAQMDALSKDGLNIPLIPSAYIVQYKYSLISKHFCLLIQTMPFLIEDLVDGEVLEAWVMLGLAAVQLWWTDIQEPDLYLVHLILELVHAFVCIDPIKIMSKSKLHILHHIVQHIHCNRPALLFSTE
;
A
#
# COMPACT_ATOMS: atom_id res chain seq x y z
N MET A 1 22.79 72.23 -13.01
CA MET A 1 21.72 72.46 -14.02
C MET A 1 21.58 71.22 -14.90
N PRO A 2 20.40 70.99 -15.52
CA PRO A 2 19.73 69.68 -15.45
C PRO A 2 19.54 69.02 -16.86
N SER A 3 18.86 67.88 -17.08
CA SER A 3 18.03 67.00 -16.23
C SER A 3 17.88 65.61 -16.87
N SER A 4 17.47 64.60 -16.09
CA SER A 4 16.64 63.49 -16.61
C SER A 4 15.55 63.09 -15.61
N THR A 5 14.31 63.13 -16.06
CA THR A 5 13.08 62.76 -15.33
C THR A 5 12.78 61.26 -15.49
N HIS A 6 12.22 60.61 -14.46
CA HIS A 6 10.80 60.18 -14.49
C HIS A 6 10.36 59.53 -13.15
N TYR A 7 9.51 60.28 -12.44
CA TYR A 7 8.50 59.95 -11.42
C TYR A 7 8.54 58.65 -10.60
N SER A 8 8.58 58.84 -9.28
CA SER A 8 8.25 57.86 -8.23
C SER A 8 6.82 58.06 -7.68
N TRP A 9 6.00 57.01 -7.70
CA TRP A 9 4.82 56.80 -6.84
C TRP A 9 4.64 55.26 -6.76
N TRP A 10 4.58 54.56 -5.62
CA TRP A 10 4.15 54.93 -4.27
C TRP A 10 4.92 54.14 -3.19
N THR A 11 5.12 54.74 -2.01
CA THR A 11 5.43 54.02 -0.76
C THR A 11 4.35 54.34 0.27
N VAL A 12 3.58 53.34 0.71
CA VAL A 12 2.71 53.44 1.90
C VAL A 12 2.79 52.14 2.71
N SER A 13 3.41 52.30 3.88
CA SER A 13 3.21 51.65 5.18
C SER A 13 2.39 50.35 5.32
N ASP A 14 2.98 49.42 6.06
CA ASP A 14 2.41 48.42 6.96
C ASP A 14 0.87 48.21 6.99
N SER A 15 0.45 47.01 6.61
CA SER A 15 -0.57 46.25 7.34
C SER A 15 -0.47 44.76 6.99
N GLN A 16 -0.15 43.93 7.98
CA GLN A 16 -0.04 42.46 7.85
C GLN A 16 -1.42 41.79 7.63
N PRO A 17 -1.62 41.02 6.55
CA PRO A 17 -2.64 39.99 6.49
C PRO A 17 -2.05 38.66 6.99
N TYR A 18 -2.54 38.20 8.13
CA TYR A 18 -1.95 37.18 9.01
C TYR A 18 -2.06 35.70 8.51
N TRP A 19 -2.19 35.45 7.19
CA TRP A 19 -2.49 34.11 6.65
C TRP A 19 -1.85 33.73 5.28
N LEU A 20 -0.58 34.06 5.00
CA LEU A 20 0.09 33.52 3.79
C LEU A 20 1.48 32.91 4.07
N HIS A 21 1.51 31.58 3.99
CA HIS A 21 2.63 30.68 3.65
C HIS A 21 4.04 31.02 4.15
N HIS A 22 4.50 30.22 5.11
CA HIS A 22 5.93 29.96 5.29
C HIS A 22 6.42 29.09 4.12
N SER A 23 6.81 29.73 3.02
CA SER A 23 7.38 29.08 1.85
C SER A 23 8.73 28.47 2.19
N TYR A 24 8.78 27.16 2.48
CA TYR A 24 10.03 26.42 2.42
C TYR A 24 10.65 26.63 1.03
N PRO A 25 11.94 26.95 0.93
CA PRO A 25 12.59 27.13 -0.37
C PRO A 25 12.52 25.80 -1.15
N THR A 26 11.99 25.84 -2.37
CA THR A 26 11.90 24.67 -3.26
C THR A 26 13.27 24.17 -3.76
N GLN A 27 14.35 24.86 -3.39
CA GLN A 27 15.74 24.43 -3.57
C GLN A 27 16.11 23.39 -2.51
N GLY A 28 15.76 22.13 -2.77
CA GLY A 28 16.08 21.00 -1.89
C GLY A 28 15.01 19.92 -1.81
N LEU A 29 13.81 20.16 -2.34
CA LEU A 29 12.77 19.14 -2.46
C LEU A 29 13.06 18.26 -3.68
N ASP A 30 13.77 17.14 -3.50
CA ASP A 30 13.82 16.09 -4.54
C ASP A 30 12.46 15.38 -4.59
N PRO A 31 11.70 15.45 -5.70
CA PRO A 31 10.41 14.77 -5.81
C PRO A 31 10.52 13.25 -5.69
N HIS A 32 11.68 12.66 -6.02
CA HIS A 32 11.91 11.21 -5.93
C HIS A 32 12.11 10.75 -4.48
N GLU A 33 12.77 11.54 -3.64
CA GLU A 33 12.91 11.25 -2.20
C GLU A 33 11.69 11.70 -1.38
N SER A 34 10.98 12.74 -1.85
CA SER A 34 9.83 13.34 -1.15
C SER A 34 8.48 12.72 -1.50
N THR A 35 8.40 11.83 -2.51
CA THR A 35 7.15 11.12 -2.83
C THR A 35 6.90 10.04 -1.78
N LEU A 36 5.88 10.24 -0.95
CA LEU A 36 5.55 9.33 0.15
C LEU A 36 5.08 7.96 -0.39
N VAL A 37 5.57 6.86 0.19
CA VAL A 37 5.05 5.52 -0.11
C VAL A 37 3.80 5.29 0.74
N GLU A 38 2.68 5.81 0.25
CA GLU A 38 1.38 5.67 0.89
C GLU A 38 0.98 4.17 0.92
N LEU A 39 1.02 3.55 2.11
CA LEU A 39 0.76 2.12 2.30
C LEU A 39 -0.65 1.72 1.88
N LEU A 40 -1.63 2.57 2.13
CA LEU A 40 -3.02 2.37 1.73
C LEU A 40 -3.13 2.16 0.21
N HIS A 41 -2.66 3.12 -0.59
CA HIS A 41 -2.70 3.00 -2.04
C HIS A 41 -1.67 2.01 -2.60
N THR A 42 -0.46 1.91 -2.07
CA THR A 42 0.62 1.05 -2.61
C THR A 42 0.41 -0.41 -2.24
N PHE A 43 0.18 -0.70 -0.96
CA PHE A 43 0.16 -2.06 -0.42
C PHE A 43 -1.26 -2.67 -0.44
N LEU A 44 -2.25 -2.03 0.19
CA LEU A 44 -3.63 -2.59 0.25
C LEU A 44 -4.34 -2.49 -1.11
N LEU A 45 -4.54 -1.26 -1.60
CA LEU A 45 -5.23 -0.99 -2.87
C LEU A 45 -4.31 -1.16 -4.11
N GLY A 46 -3.11 -1.70 -3.91
CA GLY A 46 -2.16 -2.08 -4.94
C GLY A 46 -1.82 -3.56 -4.86
N ILE A 47 -0.78 -3.91 -4.09
CA ILE A 47 -0.21 -5.26 -4.05
C ILE A 47 -1.26 -6.31 -3.67
N CYS A 48 -1.96 -6.14 -2.54
CA CYS A 48 -3.01 -7.06 -2.12
C CYS A 48 -4.14 -7.17 -3.17
N LYS A 49 -4.57 -6.04 -3.74
CA LYS A 49 -5.58 -6.01 -4.81
C LYS A 49 -5.13 -6.78 -6.07
N TYR A 50 -3.85 -6.75 -6.42
CA TYR A 50 -3.30 -7.50 -7.56
C TYR A 50 -3.23 -9.01 -7.29
N LEU A 51 -2.84 -9.43 -6.08
CA LEU A 51 -2.83 -10.84 -5.70
C LEU A 51 -4.24 -11.41 -5.60
N TRP A 52 -5.16 -10.68 -4.97
CA TRP A 52 -6.59 -11.02 -4.91
C TRP A 52 -7.19 -11.18 -6.31
N GLY A 53 -6.98 -10.20 -7.20
CA GLY A 53 -7.49 -10.27 -8.58
C GLY A 53 -6.89 -11.41 -9.42
N HIS A 54 -5.73 -11.94 -9.04
CA HIS A 54 -5.17 -13.16 -9.63
C HIS A 54 -5.77 -14.42 -9.01
N THR A 55 -5.88 -14.47 -7.67
CA THR A 55 -6.48 -15.58 -6.92
C THR A 55 -7.93 -15.83 -7.36
N VAL A 56 -8.74 -14.78 -7.48
CA VAL A 56 -10.13 -14.85 -8.00
C VAL A 56 -10.17 -15.52 -9.38
N LYS A 57 -9.26 -15.17 -10.30
CA LYS A 57 -9.20 -15.76 -11.65
C LYS A 57 -8.82 -17.25 -11.65
N ILE A 58 -8.09 -17.73 -10.64
CA ILE A 58 -7.81 -19.16 -10.45
C ILE A 58 -9.07 -19.85 -9.92
N LEU A 59 -9.66 -19.31 -8.85
CA LEU A 59 -10.84 -19.88 -8.21
C LEU A 59 -12.03 -19.97 -9.18
N GLU A 60 -12.30 -18.92 -9.97
CA GLU A 60 -13.38 -18.90 -10.97
C GLU A 60 -13.22 -19.94 -12.09
N LYS A 61 -11.99 -20.42 -12.36
CA LYS A 61 -11.72 -21.48 -13.35
C LYS A 61 -11.87 -22.89 -12.78
N LYS A 62 -11.75 -23.07 -11.46
CA LYS A 62 -11.87 -24.40 -10.84
C LYS A 62 -13.35 -24.77 -10.67
N PRO A 63 -13.78 -26.01 -11.00
CA PRO A 63 -15.17 -26.42 -10.85
C PRO A 63 -15.62 -26.49 -9.37
N ASN A 64 -14.69 -26.44 -8.43
CA ASN A 64 -14.93 -26.58 -6.99
C ASN A 64 -15.04 -25.24 -6.24
N THR A 65 -15.52 -24.16 -6.88
CA THR A 65 -15.74 -22.84 -6.25
C THR A 65 -16.56 -22.91 -4.95
N LYS A 66 -17.45 -23.91 -4.82
CA LYS A 66 -18.23 -24.15 -3.60
C LYS A 66 -17.37 -24.48 -2.37
N ALA A 67 -16.23 -25.14 -2.54
CA ALA A 67 -15.34 -25.47 -1.42
C ALA A 67 -14.72 -24.21 -0.79
N GLY A 68 -14.25 -23.26 -1.60
CA GLY A 68 -13.70 -21.99 -1.10
C GLY A 68 -14.74 -21.14 -0.36
N HIS A 69 -15.99 -21.11 -0.84
CA HIS A 69 -17.08 -20.45 -0.11
C HIS A 69 -17.34 -21.14 1.25
N ALA A 70 -17.38 -22.47 1.29
CA ALA A 70 -17.57 -23.23 2.51
C ALA A 70 -16.41 -23.04 3.51
N GLN A 71 -15.16 -22.96 3.04
CA GLN A 71 -13.99 -22.64 3.87
C GLN A 71 -14.08 -21.22 4.44
N MET A 72 -14.52 -20.23 3.66
CA MET A 72 -14.75 -18.86 4.15
C MET A 72 -15.86 -18.77 5.21
N ASP A 73 -16.92 -19.57 5.09
CA ASP A 73 -18.02 -19.60 6.06
C ASP A 73 -17.64 -20.33 7.36
N ALA A 74 -16.83 -21.40 7.23
CA ALA A 74 -16.36 -22.25 8.32
C ALA A 74 -15.17 -21.69 9.12
N LEU A 75 -14.45 -20.71 8.57
CA LEU A 75 -13.31 -20.08 9.26
C LEU A 75 -13.74 -19.51 10.62
N SER A 76 -12.98 -19.83 11.67
CA SER A 76 -13.21 -19.23 12.99
C SER A 76 -12.98 -17.72 12.93
N LYS A 77 -13.82 -16.99 13.67
CA LYS A 77 -13.91 -15.53 13.65
C LYS A 77 -13.29 -14.90 14.90
N ASP A 78 -12.89 -15.76 15.85
CA ASP A 78 -12.27 -15.38 17.10
C ASP A 78 -10.83 -14.90 16.84
N GLY A 79 -10.45 -13.75 17.40
CA GLY A 79 -9.13 -13.15 17.24
C GLY A 79 -8.97 -12.17 16.06
N LEU A 80 -9.93 -12.09 15.14
CA LEU A 80 -9.94 -11.07 14.08
C LEU A 80 -10.34 -9.70 14.65
N ASN A 81 -9.40 -8.76 14.73
CA ASN A 81 -9.63 -7.39 15.20
C ASN A 81 -10.30 -6.48 14.14
N ILE A 82 -11.15 -7.05 13.28
CA ILE A 82 -11.79 -6.38 12.13
C ILE A 82 -13.28 -6.75 12.14
N PRO A 83 -14.22 -5.81 11.91
CA PRO A 83 -15.64 -6.12 11.82
C PRO A 83 -15.90 -7.23 10.79
N LEU A 84 -16.61 -8.27 11.22
CA LEU A 84 -16.84 -9.46 10.41
C LEU A 84 -17.58 -9.12 9.11
N ILE A 85 -16.89 -9.20 7.97
CA ILE A 85 -17.50 -9.06 6.65
C ILE A 85 -17.98 -10.44 6.19
N PRO A 86 -19.26 -10.59 5.78
CA PRO A 86 -19.76 -11.86 5.24
C PRO A 86 -18.97 -12.31 4.00
N SER A 87 -18.66 -13.61 3.93
CA SER A 87 -18.07 -14.28 2.77
C SER A 87 -18.79 -13.92 1.46
N ALA A 88 -20.12 -14.00 1.48
CA ALA A 88 -21.01 -13.66 0.36
C ALA A 88 -20.81 -12.22 -0.15
N TYR A 89 -20.51 -11.27 0.74
CA TYR A 89 -20.19 -9.89 0.35
C TYR A 89 -18.85 -9.83 -0.38
N ILE A 90 -17.81 -10.48 0.14
CA ILE A 90 -16.48 -10.53 -0.51
C ILE A 90 -16.58 -11.15 -1.90
N VAL A 91 -17.36 -12.22 -2.06
CA VAL A 91 -17.58 -12.91 -3.33
C VAL A 91 -18.39 -12.06 -4.32
N GLN A 92 -19.48 -11.44 -3.86
CA GLN A 92 -20.34 -10.58 -4.68
C GLN A 92 -19.62 -9.33 -5.17
N TYR A 93 -18.82 -8.69 -4.29
CA TYR A 93 -18.15 -7.43 -4.55
C TYR A 93 -16.63 -7.57 -4.77
N LYS A 94 -16.16 -8.76 -5.17
CA LYS A 94 -14.74 -9.12 -5.35
C LYS A 94 -13.88 -8.13 -6.15
N TYR A 95 -14.45 -7.35 -7.07
CA TYR A 95 -13.71 -6.35 -7.85
C TYR A 95 -13.80 -4.91 -7.29
N SER A 96 -14.68 -4.68 -6.31
CA SER A 96 -15.01 -3.38 -5.70
C SER A 96 -14.70 -3.32 -4.20
N LEU A 97 -13.80 -4.21 -3.72
CA LEU A 97 -13.35 -4.21 -2.32
C LEU A 97 -12.54 -2.96 -1.97
N ILE A 98 -12.79 -2.43 -0.77
CA ILE A 98 -12.00 -1.36 -0.14
C ILE A 98 -11.00 -1.91 0.90
N SER A 99 -10.13 -1.01 1.38
CA SER A 99 -9.01 -1.19 2.30
C SER A 99 -9.25 -2.21 3.43
N LYS A 100 -10.31 -2.04 4.21
CA LYS A 100 -10.65 -2.93 5.35
C LYS A 100 -10.91 -4.39 4.95
N HIS A 101 -11.40 -4.64 3.74
CA HIS A 101 -11.60 -6.00 3.23
C HIS A 101 -10.26 -6.64 2.83
N PHE A 102 -9.31 -5.85 2.31
CA PHE A 102 -7.96 -6.34 2.03
C PHE A 102 -7.21 -6.67 3.33
N CYS A 103 -7.36 -5.89 4.40
CA CYS A 103 -6.81 -6.25 5.72
C CYS A 103 -7.35 -7.60 6.23
N LEU A 104 -8.66 -7.86 6.09
CA LEU A 104 -9.26 -9.16 6.41
C LEU A 104 -8.69 -10.28 5.53
N LEU A 105 -8.60 -10.05 4.21
CA LEU A 105 -8.07 -11.05 3.27
C LEU A 105 -6.61 -11.40 3.59
N ILE A 106 -5.75 -10.42 3.88
CA ILE A 106 -4.35 -10.65 4.25
C ILE A 106 -4.22 -11.57 5.47
N GLN A 107 -5.10 -11.42 6.47
CA GLN A 107 -5.09 -12.24 7.70
C GLN A 107 -5.64 -13.66 7.49
N THR A 108 -6.55 -13.85 6.52
CA THR A 108 -7.35 -15.08 6.41
C THR A 108 -6.99 -15.95 5.19
N MET A 109 -6.52 -15.33 4.10
CA MET A 109 -6.36 -16.02 2.81
C MET A 109 -5.41 -17.22 2.81
N PRO A 110 -4.24 -17.21 3.49
CA PRO A 110 -3.37 -18.39 3.53
C PRO A 110 -4.11 -19.68 3.95
N PHE A 111 -4.95 -19.59 4.98
CA PHE A 111 -5.75 -20.72 5.48
C PHE A 111 -6.95 -21.08 4.60
N LEU A 112 -7.46 -20.14 3.82
CA LEU A 112 -8.66 -20.30 3.00
C LEU A 112 -8.37 -20.92 1.63
N ILE A 113 -7.13 -20.83 1.14
CA ILE A 113 -6.79 -21.22 -0.23
C ILE A 113 -5.73 -22.32 -0.32
N GLU A 114 -5.22 -22.85 0.79
CA GLU A 114 -4.14 -23.84 0.86
C GLU A 114 -4.34 -25.00 -0.14
N ASP A 115 -5.52 -25.63 -0.13
CA ASP A 115 -5.89 -26.72 -1.07
C ASP A 115 -6.45 -26.23 -2.43
N LEU A 116 -6.57 -24.92 -2.65
CA LEU A 116 -7.31 -24.32 -3.77
C LEU A 116 -6.44 -23.61 -4.82
N VAL A 117 -5.19 -23.28 -4.51
CA VAL A 117 -4.26 -22.61 -5.44
C VAL A 117 -2.94 -23.35 -5.55
N ASP A 118 -2.09 -22.92 -6.47
CA ASP A 118 -0.73 -23.46 -6.61
C ASP A 118 0.20 -22.82 -5.57
N GLY A 119 1.28 -23.52 -5.18
CA GLY A 119 2.13 -23.14 -4.04
C GLY A 119 2.68 -21.71 -4.09
N GLU A 120 3.04 -21.22 -5.27
CA GLU A 120 3.52 -19.85 -5.51
C GLU A 120 2.49 -18.78 -5.09
N VAL A 121 1.20 -19.05 -5.29
CA VAL A 121 0.10 -18.14 -4.94
C VAL A 121 -0.14 -18.15 -3.43
N LEU A 122 -0.04 -19.32 -2.80
CA LEU A 122 -0.11 -19.46 -1.34
C LEU A 122 1.07 -18.73 -0.67
N GLU A 123 2.28 -18.94 -1.17
CA GLU A 123 3.51 -18.29 -0.70
C GLU A 123 3.41 -16.77 -0.79
N ALA A 124 2.95 -16.22 -1.92
CA ALA A 124 2.74 -14.77 -2.04
C ALA A 124 1.72 -14.22 -1.04
N TRP A 125 0.69 -14.99 -0.65
CA TRP A 125 -0.24 -14.57 0.41
C TRP A 125 0.42 -14.62 1.80
N VAL A 126 1.26 -15.61 2.09
CA VAL A 126 2.04 -15.68 3.33
C VAL A 126 3.01 -14.51 3.43
N MET A 127 3.78 -14.23 2.37
CA MET A 127 4.73 -13.11 2.34
C MET A 127 4.02 -11.76 2.43
N LEU A 128 2.83 -11.63 1.83
CA LEU A 128 2.00 -10.43 1.98
C LEU A 128 1.51 -10.26 3.43
N GLY A 129 1.13 -11.34 4.12
CA GLY A 129 0.77 -11.33 5.54
C GLY A 129 1.91 -10.89 6.44
N LEU A 130 3.09 -11.51 6.27
CA LEU A 130 4.29 -11.16 7.03
C LEU A 130 4.71 -9.71 6.77
N ALA A 131 4.72 -9.25 5.52
CA ALA A 131 5.04 -7.86 5.17
C ALA A 131 4.04 -6.87 5.78
N ALA A 132 2.74 -7.20 5.82
CA ALA A 132 1.74 -6.35 6.45
C ALA A 132 1.99 -6.15 7.95
N VAL A 133 2.42 -7.18 8.67
CA VAL A 133 2.76 -7.07 10.10
C VAL A 133 3.92 -6.10 10.30
N GLN A 134 4.98 -6.21 9.51
CA GLN A 134 6.16 -5.35 9.64
C GLN A 134 5.87 -3.89 9.21
N LEU A 135 5.12 -3.68 8.13
CA LEU A 135 4.82 -2.35 7.61
C LEU A 135 3.87 -1.53 8.50
N TRP A 136 3.03 -2.19 9.31
CA TRP A 136 2.14 -1.54 10.27
C TRP A 136 2.73 -1.45 11.70
N TRP A 137 3.90 -2.04 11.96
CA TRP A 137 4.59 -1.90 13.24
C TRP A 137 5.35 -0.56 13.31
N THR A 138 5.09 0.25 14.34
CA THR A 138 5.59 1.63 14.43
C THR A 138 6.86 1.79 15.25
N ASP A 139 7.22 0.84 16.11
CA ASP A 139 8.43 0.88 16.92
C ASP A 139 9.56 0.11 16.24
N ILE A 140 9.99 0.65 15.09
CA ILE A 140 11.14 0.19 14.30
C ILE A 140 12.18 1.30 14.40
N GLN A 141 13.15 1.13 15.32
CA GLN A 141 14.18 2.14 15.61
C GLN A 141 15.15 2.34 14.43
N GLU A 142 15.38 1.27 13.65
CA GLU A 142 16.03 1.29 12.33
C GLU A 142 15.30 0.29 11.44
N PRO A 143 15.04 0.57 10.14
CA PRO A 143 14.49 -0.42 9.21
C PRO A 143 15.36 -1.69 9.16
N ASP A 144 14.88 -2.73 9.85
CA ASP A 144 15.62 -3.97 9.98
C ASP A 144 15.97 -4.55 8.61
N LEU A 145 17.16 -5.15 8.51
CA LEU A 145 17.55 -5.97 7.34
C LEU A 145 16.49 -7.05 7.02
N TYR A 146 15.71 -7.44 8.02
CA TYR A 146 14.54 -8.31 7.89
C TYR A 146 13.44 -7.71 7.00
N LEU A 147 13.06 -6.44 7.16
CA LEU A 147 12.05 -5.78 6.32
C LEU A 147 12.54 -5.66 4.87
N VAL A 148 13.83 -5.36 4.64
CA VAL A 148 14.42 -5.35 3.29
C VAL A 148 14.24 -6.70 2.61
N HIS A 149 14.66 -7.78 3.26
CA HIS A 149 14.53 -9.13 2.71
C HIS A 149 13.06 -9.49 2.49
N LEU A 150 12.17 -9.18 3.45
CA LEU A 150 10.75 -9.52 3.36
C LEU A 150 10.03 -8.82 2.20
N ILE A 151 10.37 -7.56 1.91
CA ILE A 151 9.85 -6.85 0.74
C ILE A 151 10.43 -7.42 -0.57
N LEU A 152 11.72 -7.77 -0.59
CA LEU A 152 12.34 -8.40 -1.76
C LEU A 152 11.71 -9.76 -2.08
N GLU A 153 11.52 -10.61 -1.07
CA GLU A 153 10.86 -11.92 -1.22
C GLU A 153 9.38 -11.79 -1.61
N LEU A 154 8.65 -10.80 -1.07
CA LEU A 154 7.29 -10.50 -1.52
C LEU A 154 7.26 -10.12 -3.02
N VAL A 155 8.19 -9.29 -3.48
CA VAL A 155 8.30 -8.94 -4.91
C VAL A 155 8.69 -10.18 -5.74
N HIS A 156 9.59 -11.02 -5.23
CA HIS A 156 10.02 -12.26 -5.88
C HIS A 156 8.86 -13.25 -6.04
N ALA A 157 8.05 -13.49 -4.99
CA ALA A 157 6.85 -14.33 -5.06
C ALA A 157 5.84 -13.83 -6.11
N PHE A 158 5.70 -12.51 -6.29
CA PHE A 158 4.90 -11.94 -7.38
C PHE A 158 5.47 -12.22 -8.78
N VAL A 159 6.80 -12.26 -8.92
CA VAL A 159 7.50 -12.59 -10.17
C VAL A 159 7.36 -14.08 -10.51
N CYS A 160 7.39 -14.98 -9.51
CA CYS A 160 7.10 -16.40 -9.71
C CYS A 160 5.71 -16.62 -10.30
N ILE A 161 4.68 -15.97 -9.73
CA ILE A 161 3.30 -16.08 -10.21
C ILE A 161 3.12 -15.51 -11.63
N ASP A 162 3.68 -14.33 -11.92
CA ASP A 162 3.54 -13.65 -13.20
C ASP A 162 4.61 -12.54 -13.35
N PRO A 163 5.72 -12.78 -14.07
CA PRO A 163 6.80 -11.81 -14.21
C PRO A 163 6.37 -10.54 -14.94
N ILE A 164 5.27 -10.56 -15.73
CA ILE A 164 4.76 -9.38 -16.43
C ILE A 164 4.17 -8.36 -15.43
N LYS A 165 3.79 -8.80 -14.20
CA LYS A 165 3.29 -7.88 -13.17
C LYS A 165 4.33 -6.85 -12.75
N ILE A 166 5.61 -7.19 -12.65
CA ILE A 166 6.64 -6.21 -12.20
C ILE A 166 6.76 -5.04 -13.18
N MET A 167 6.61 -5.30 -14.48
CA MET A 167 6.64 -4.27 -15.53
C MET A 167 5.31 -3.52 -15.67
N SER A 168 4.17 -4.22 -15.49
CA SER A 168 2.83 -3.65 -15.75
C SER A 168 2.15 -3.04 -14.53
N LYS A 169 2.69 -3.23 -13.31
CA LYS A 169 2.16 -2.73 -12.04
C LYS A 169 3.18 -1.88 -11.31
N SER A 170 3.18 -0.57 -11.59
CA SER A 170 4.08 0.41 -10.97
C SER A 170 4.15 0.34 -9.44
N LYS A 171 3.07 -0.03 -8.75
CA LYS A 171 3.06 -0.17 -7.28
C LYS A 171 4.00 -1.28 -6.76
N LEU A 172 4.31 -2.32 -7.54
CA LEU A 172 5.33 -3.33 -7.17
C LEU A 172 6.73 -2.72 -7.19
N HIS A 173 7.02 -1.89 -8.20
CA HIS A 173 8.28 -1.14 -8.28
C HIS A 173 8.38 -0.09 -7.16
N ILE A 174 7.31 0.66 -6.88
CA ILE A 174 7.27 1.64 -5.78
C ILE A 174 7.46 0.96 -4.41
N LEU A 175 6.90 -0.23 -4.18
CA LEU A 175 7.07 -0.96 -2.92
C LEU A 175 8.55 -1.27 -2.60
N HIS A 176 9.39 -1.50 -3.62
CA HIS A 176 10.82 -1.73 -3.42
C HIS A 176 11.53 -0.54 -2.72
N HIS A 177 11.02 0.68 -2.89
CA HIS A 177 11.57 1.88 -2.28
C HIS A 177 11.06 2.13 -0.84
N ILE A 178 10.17 1.29 -0.30
CA ILE A 178 9.54 1.54 1.00
C ILE A 178 10.52 1.58 2.17
N VAL A 179 11.64 0.84 2.09
CA VAL A 179 12.67 0.88 3.13
C VAL A 179 13.39 2.23 3.15
N GLN A 180 13.84 2.70 1.98
CA GLN A 180 14.42 4.04 1.83
C GLN A 180 13.44 5.11 2.31
N HIS A 181 12.15 4.94 2.00
CA HIS A 181 11.10 5.85 2.44
C HIS A 181 10.96 5.91 3.97
N ILE A 182 10.94 4.77 4.67
CA ILE A 182 10.85 4.70 6.14
C ILE A 182 12.07 5.34 6.82
N HIS A 183 13.29 5.11 6.29
CA HIS A 183 14.51 5.77 6.78
C HIS A 183 14.39 7.29 6.77
N CYS A 184 13.92 7.88 5.66
CA CYS A 184 13.89 9.33 5.49
C CYS A 184 12.69 10.01 6.17
N ASN A 185 11.52 9.34 6.27
CA ASN A 185 10.25 9.99 6.57
C ASN A 185 9.58 9.55 7.88
N ARG A 186 10.17 8.64 8.67
CA ARG A 186 9.56 7.94 9.84
C ARG A 186 8.53 6.85 9.41
N PRO A 187 7.95 6.04 10.33
CA PRO A 187 7.14 4.88 9.96
C PRO A 187 6.00 5.21 8.99
N ALA A 188 5.89 4.41 7.93
CA ALA A 188 4.95 4.62 6.83
C ALA A 188 3.45 4.62 7.24
N LEU A 189 3.13 4.10 8.44
CA LEU A 189 1.80 4.22 9.04
C LEU A 189 1.35 5.68 9.20
N LEU A 190 2.27 6.61 9.48
CA LEU A 190 1.97 8.05 9.67
C LEU A 190 1.42 8.73 8.40
N PHE A 191 1.60 8.09 7.23
CA PHE A 191 1.14 8.57 5.93
C PHE A 191 0.03 7.68 5.34
N SER A 192 -0.62 6.86 6.17
CA SER A 192 -1.76 6.03 5.77
C SER A 192 -3.10 6.72 6.09
N THR A 193 -3.45 7.74 5.30
CA THR A 193 -4.72 8.47 5.41
C THR A 193 -5.67 8.10 4.27
N GLU A 194 -6.91 7.69 4.60
CA GLU A 194 -8.07 7.78 3.68
C GLU A 194 -8.60 9.23 3.63
#